data_AF-A0A917LES3-F1
#
_entry.id   AF-A0A917LES3-F1
#
_cell.length_a   1.000
_cell.length_b   1.000
_cell.length_c   1.000
_cell.angle_alpha   90.00
_cell.angle_beta   90.00
_cell.angle_gamma   90.00
#
_symmetry.space_group_name_H-M   'P 1'
#
loop_
_entity.id
_entity.type
_entity.pdbx_description
1 polymer ?
#
loop_
_entity_poly.entity_id
_entity_poly.type
_entity_poly.pdbx_seq_one_letter_code
_entity_poly.pdbx_strand_id
1 'polypeptide(L)'
;MSTGAALRITRTTSVMKVRDHDAAVQWYTTLFDRDPERTPMPAAAEWDLGPETAVQVYDDAEHAGGTDIVIGVDDVDAALSDLATRGITGEAFTVPSGQFRLATLTDPSGNTVVLAADLVVDVTPVGRRERLVVRRTIESAPEQIFAVLTDPTRHQDTEPTDWVRNAVDTVPITAVGQVFAMNMFIEAAGGHYVMHNLVTTFLPNRAIAWMPGSRSDTGDIGYGGWVWRYDLTPCTAGTVVTLSYDWTDTPEETRAEIGGMPSVGTSFLQESLASLDRTVLSGT
;
A
#
# COMPACT_ATOMS: atom_id res chain seq x y z
N MET A 1 4.00 -32.33 13.23
CA MET A 1 3.21 -31.20 12.70
C MET A 1 3.85 -30.77 11.40
N SER A 2 3.19 -30.99 10.27
CA SER A 2 3.76 -30.70 8.94
C SER A 2 3.77 -29.20 8.70
N THR A 3 4.94 -28.58 8.66
CA THR A 3 5.15 -27.24 8.11
C THR A 3 5.13 -27.34 6.57
N GLY A 4 3.93 -27.44 6.00
CA GLY A 4 3.76 -27.29 4.55
C GLY A 4 3.96 -25.83 4.18
N ALA A 5 4.85 -25.54 3.22
CA ALA A 5 4.98 -24.19 2.68
C ALA A 5 3.61 -23.72 2.15
N ALA A 6 3.24 -22.48 2.49
CA ALA A 6 2.02 -21.88 1.98
C ALA A 6 2.03 -21.87 0.44
N LEU A 7 0.86 -22.08 -0.17
CA LEU A 7 0.69 -22.05 -1.63
C LEU A 7 1.14 -20.68 -2.16
N ARG A 8 2.14 -20.67 -3.05
CA ARG A 8 2.55 -19.47 -3.76
C ARG A 8 1.65 -19.29 -4.98
N ILE A 9 0.79 -18.28 -4.95
CA ILE A 9 0.01 -17.82 -6.09
C ILE A 9 0.85 -16.77 -6.82
N THR A 10 0.98 -16.89 -8.14
CA THR A 10 1.77 -15.96 -8.98
C THR A 10 0.90 -15.16 -9.94
N ARG A 11 -0.35 -15.58 -10.14
CA ARG A 11 -1.28 -14.97 -11.08
C ARG A 11 -2.70 -15.43 -10.78
N THR A 12 -3.67 -14.56 -11.02
CA THR A 12 -5.10 -14.92 -11.07
C THR A 12 -5.67 -14.55 -12.43
N THR A 13 -6.40 -15.49 -13.05
CA THR A 13 -7.09 -15.26 -14.32
C THR A 13 -8.56 -15.58 -14.13
N SER A 14 -9.43 -14.62 -14.45
CA SER A 14 -10.88 -14.84 -14.52
C SER A 14 -11.21 -15.37 -15.91
N VAL A 15 -11.89 -16.52 -15.97
CA VAL A 15 -12.19 -17.20 -17.24
C VAL A 15 -13.66 -17.04 -17.58
N MET A 16 -13.95 -16.31 -18.66
CA MET A 16 -15.26 -16.06 -19.23
C MET A 16 -15.56 -17.14 -20.26
N LYS A 17 -16.47 -18.05 -19.93
CA LYS A 17 -16.87 -19.13 -20.84
C LYS A 17 -17.86 -18.61 -21.88
N VAL A 18 -17.61 -18.88 -23.15
CA VAL A 18 -18.36 -18.29 -24.27
C VAL A 18 -18.84 -19.33 -25.28
N ARG A 19 -19.92 -19.02 -26.00
CA ARG A 19 -20.52 -19.87 -27.05
C ARG A 19 -19.93 -19.64 -28.45
N ASP A 20 -19.42 -18.43 -28.67
CA ASP A 20 -18.83 -17.99 -29.93
C ASP A 20 -17.56 -17.22 -29.57
N HIS A 21 -16.42 -17.87 -29.79
CA HIS A 21 -15.11 -17.34 -29.41
C HIS A 21 -14.79 -16.05 -30.18
N ASP A 22 -15.06 -15.99 -31.47
CA ASP A 22 -14.70 -14.84 -32.30
C ASP A 22 -15.57 -13.62 -31.96
N ALA A 23 -16.88 -13.84 -31.75
CA ALA A 23 -17.78 -12.79 -31.28
C ALA A 23 -17.39 -12.29 -29.88
N ALA A 24 -16.97 -13.19 -28.99
CA ALA A 24 -16.47 -12.82 -27.68
C ALA A 24 -15.18 -12.00 -27.78
N VAL A 25 -14.20 -12.44 -28.57
CA VAL A 25 -12.94 -11.71 -28.76
C VAL A 25 -13.21 -10.30 -29.26
N GLN A 26 -14.07 -10.14 -30.26
CA GLN A 26 -14.46 -8.82 -30.76
C GLN A 26 -15.08 -7.94 -29.66
N TRP A 27 -15.97 -8.50 -28.85
CA TRP A 27 -16.62 -7.76 -27.77
C TRP A 27 -15.63 -7.35 -26.66
N TYR A 28 -14.75 -8.25 -26.20
CA TYR A 28 -13.77 -7.92 -25.16
C TYR A 28 -12.64 -7.02 -25.66
N THR A 29 -12.24 -7.11 -26.94
CA THR A 29 -11.36 -6.12 -27.58
C THR A 29 -12.01 -4.74 -27.58
N THR A 30 -13.31 -4.68 -27.87
CA THR A 30 -14.07 -3.42 -27.84
C THR A 30 -14.20 -2.88 -26.41
N LEU A 31 -14.39 -3.73 -25.41
CA LEU A 31 -14.43 -3.35 -24.00
C LEU A 31 -13.09 -2.74 -23.55
N PHE A 32 -11.98 -3.45 -23.81
CA PHE A 32 -10.65 -3.07 -23.31
C PHE A 32 -9.88 -2.11 -24.22
N ASP A 33 -10.44 -1.75 -25.37
CA ASP A 33 -9.82 -0.90 -26.40
C ASP A 33 -8.48 -1.42 -26.95
N ARG A 34 -8.29 -2.74 -26.95
CA ARG A 34 -7.04 -3.38 -27.39
C ARG A 34 -7.22 -4.85 -27.69
N ASP A 35 -6.36 -5.35 -28.55
CA ASP A 35 -6.26 -6.78 -28.86
C ASP A 35 -5.76 -7.59 -27.64
N PRO A 36 -6.11 -8.89 -27.54
CA PRO A 36 -5.59 -9.76 -26.49
C PRO A 36 -4.06 -9.89 -26.58
N GLU A 37 -3.35 -9.81 -25.46
CA GLU A 37 -1.90 -10.01 -25.44
C GLU A 37 -1.50 -11.46 -25.72
N ARG A 38 -2.38 -12.41 -25.37
CA ARG A 38 -2.05 -13.84 -25.38
C ARG A 38 -3.19 -14.68 -25.94
N THR A 39 -2.80 -15.72 -26.65
CA THR A 39 -3.66 -16.80 -27.15
C THR A 39 -3.05 -18.12 -26.67
N PRO A 40 -3.24 -18.50 -25.40
CA PRO A 40 -2.51 -19.63 -24.80
C PRO A 40 -2.87 -20.98 -25.44
N MET A 41 -4.06 -21.09 -26.02
CA MET A 41 -4.50 -22.20 -26.85
C MET A 41 -5.52 -21.71 -27.89
N PRO A 42 -5.78 -22.43 -28.99
CA PRO A 42 -6.64 -21.94 -30.07
C PRO A 42 -8.06 -21.51 -29.65
N ALA A 43 -8.59 -22.10 -28.58
CA ALA A 43 -9.93 -21.80 -28.04
C ALA A 43 -9.95 -20.68 -26.99
N ALA A 44 -8.85 -19.93 -26.82
CA ALA A 44 -8.73 -18.94 -25.76
C ALA A 44 -8.01 -17.66 -26.20
N ALA A 45 -8.50 -16.52 -25.75
CA ALA A 45 -7.82 -15.23 -25.84
C ALA A 45 -7.80 -14.55 -24.47
N GLU A 46 -6.70 -13.87 -24.15
CA GLU A 46 -6.45 -13.35 -22.80
C GLU A 46 -5.92 -11.91 -22.84
N TRP A 47 -6.52 -11.06 -22.00
CA TRP A 47 -6.13 -9.66 -21.77
C TRP A 47 -5.50 -9.51 -20.39
N ASP A 48 -4.31 -8.93 -20.33
CA ASP A 48 -3.63 -8.59 -19.08
C ASP A 48 -4.23 -7.30 -18.51
N LEU A 49 -4.88 -7.36 -17.34
CA LEU A 49 -5.44 -6.18 -16.67
C LEU A 49 -4.47 -5.55 -15.67
N GLY A 50 -3.32 -6.19 -15.46
CA GLY A 50 -2.26 -5.77 -14.56
C GLY A 50 -1.13 -6.81 -14.53
N PRO A 51 -0.09 -6.62 -13.69
CA PRO A 51 1.08 -7.50 -13.67
C PRO A 51 0.77 -8.97 -13.36
N GLU A 52 -0.29 -9.25 -12.59
CA GLU A 52 -0.64 -10.60 -12.11
C GLU A 52 -2.14 -10.93 -12.27
N THR A 53 -2.87 -10.14 -13.06
CA THR A 53 -4.33 -10.28 -13.27
C THR A 53 -4.66 -10.32 -14.76
N ALA A 54 -5.58 -11.21 -15.14
CA ALA A 54 -6.08 -11.28 -16.50
C ALA A 54 -7.56 -11.67 -16.57
N VAL A 55 -8.16 -11.34 -17.71
CA VAL A 55 -9.43 -11.91 -18.17
C VAL A 55 -9.12 -12.77 -19.38
N GLN A 56 -9.59 -14.00 -19.36
CA GLN A 56 -9.51 -14.94 -20.48
C GLN A 56 -10.93 -15.23 -20.96
N VAL A 57 -11.17 -15.15 -22.27
CA VAL A 57 -12.34 -15.78 -22.88
C VAL A 57 -11.95 -17.20 -23.30
N TYR A 58 -12.86 -18.16 -23.10
CA TYR A 58 -12.63 -19.56 -23.42
C TYR A 58 -13.87 -20.18 -24.08
N ASP A 59 -13.68 -20.80 -25.24
CA ASP A 59 -14.75 -21.50 -25.97
C ASP A 59 -15.20 -22.75 -25.20
N ASP A 60 -16.37 -22.65 -24.57
CA ASP A 60 -17.03 -23.71 -23.82
C ASP A 60 -18.53 -23.47 -23.87
N ALA A 61 -19.11 -23.70 -25.05
CA ALA A 61 -20.51 -23.41 -25.33
C ALA A 61 -21.51 -24.10 -24.37
N GLU A 62 -21.13 -25.25 -23.80
CA GLU A 62 -21.94 -25.99 -22.82
C GLU A 62 -22.08 -25.23 -21.49
N HIS A 63 -21.03 -24.54 -21.06
CA HIS A 63 -20.96 -23.84 -19.79
C HIS A 63 -20.92 -22.31 -19.95
N ALA A 64 -21.23 -21.80 -21.13
CA ALA A 64 -21.14 -20.39 -21.45
C ALA A 64 -22.25 -19.55 -20.78
N GLY A 65 -21.88 -18.34 -20.38
CA GLY A 65 -22.76 -17.42 -19.66
C GLY A 65 -22.77 -17.64 -18.14
N GLY A 66 -23.31 -16.66 -17.40
CA GLY A 66 -23.45 -16.75 -15.94
C GLY A 66 -22.15 -16.63 -15.14
N THR A 67 -21.05 -16.24 -15.79
CA THR A 67 -19.83 -15.82 -15.08
C THR A 67 -19.90 -14.32 -14.83
N ASP A 68 -19.63 -13.91 -13.59
CA ASP A 68 -19.55 -12.50 -13.21
C ASP A 68 -18.09 -12.11 -12.97
N ILE A 69 -17.68 -10.99 -13.56
CA ILE A 69 -16.43 -10.30 -13.18
C ILE A 69 -16.73 -8.87 -12.75
N VAL A 70 -16.02 -8.41 -11.73
CA VAL A 70 -16.08 -7.02 -11.26
C VAL A 70 -14.75 -6.35 -11.58
N ILE A 71 -14.80 -5.24 -12.31
CA ILE A 71 -13.65 -4.45 -12.71
C ILE A 71 -13.80 -3.06 -12.10
N GLY A 72 -12.83 -2.68 -11.26
CA GLY A 72 -12.76 -1.33 -10.70
C GLY A 72 -12.36 -0.32 -11.78
N VAL A 73 -13.07 0.80 -11.85
CA VAL A 73 -12.79 1.94 -12.74
C VAL A 73 -12.88 3.25 -11.97
N ASP A 74 -12.22 4.30 -12.47
CA ASP A 74 -12.23 5.61 -11.78
C ASP A 74 -13.60 6.29 -11.84
N ASP A 75 -14.31 6.19 -12.97
CA ASP A 75 -15.62 6.80 -13.19
C ASP A 75 -16.48 5.88 -14.07
N VAL A 76 -17.53 5.32 -13.48
CA VAL A 76 -18.45 4.40 -14.17
C VAL A 76 -19.27 5.10 -15.25
N ASP A 77 -19.73 6.33 -15.02
CA ASP A 77 -20.60 7.03 -15.96
C ASP A 77 -19.79 7.50 -17.19
N ALA A 78 -18.55 7.93 -16.99
CA ALA A 78 -17.62 8.24 -18.08
C ALA A 78 -17.24 6.99 -18.88
N ALA A 79 -16.89 5.89 -18.20
CA ALA A 79 -16.57 4.62 -18.85
C ALA A 79 -17.76 4.08 -19.66
N LEU A 80 -18.98 4.14 -19.11
CA LEU A 80 -20.19 3.70 -19.79
C LEU A 80 -20.51 4.58 -21.02
N SER A 81 -20.31 5.89 -20.90
CA SER A 81 -20.49 6.83 -22.01
C SER A 81 -19.53 6.53 -23.16
N ASP A 82 -18.26 6.29 -22.85
CA ASP A 82 -17.24 5.91 -23.84
C ASP A 82 -17.55 4.56 -24.51
N LEU A 83 -17.91 3.54 -23.72
CA LEU A 83 -18.32 2.22 -24.21
C LEU A 83 -19.55 2.30 -25.13
N ALA A 84 -20.50 3.18 -24.82
CA ALA A 84 -21.67 3.40 -25.67
C ALA A 84 -21.29 3.92 -27.06
N THR A 85 -20.22 4.73 -27.18
CA THR A 85 -19.70 5.17 -28.51
C THR A 85 -19.13 4.01 -29.32
N ARG A 86 -18.69 2.95 -28.64
CA ARG A 86 -18.14 1.72 -29.21
C ARG A 86 -19.18 0.61 -29.38
N GLY A 87 -20.44 0.88 -29.06
CA GLY A 87 -21.57 -0.04 -29.24
C GLY A 87 -21.82 -1.01 -28.08
N ILE A 88 -21.14 -0.83 -26.94
CA ILE A 88 -21.41 -1.59 -25.71
C ILE A 88 -22.26 -0.72 -24.79
N THR A 89 -23.46 -1.20 -24.46
CA THR A 89 -24.39 -0.50 -23.57
C THR A 89 -24.57 -1.26 -22.26
N GLY A 90 -24.98 -0.54 -21.23
CA GLY A 90 -25.27 -1.08 -19.90
C GLY A 90 -26.11 -0.10 -19.11
N GLU A 91 -26.54 -0.54 -17.93
CA GLU A 91 -27.27 0.29 -16.99
C GLU A 91 -26.41 0.56 -15.77
N ALA A 92 -26.25 1.84 -15.44
CA ALA A 92 -25.53 2.26 -14.26
C ALA A 92 -26.50 2.61 -13.13
N PHE A 93 -26.31 2.01 -11.96
CA PHE A 93 -27.07 2.29 -10.75
C PHE A 93 -26.13 2.56 -9.56
N THR A 94 -26.63 3.34 -8.60
CA THR A 94 -25.95 3.53 -7.33
C THR A 94 -26.47 2.48 -6.37
N VAL A 95 -25.58 1.73 -5.72
CA VAL A 95 -26.01 0.75 -4.72
C VAL A 95 -26.78 1.44 -3.59
N PRO A 96 -27.75 0.77 -2.94
CA PRO A 96 -28.56 1.41 -1.89
C PRO A 96 -27.76 2.01 -0.73
N SER A 97 -26.56 1.49 -0.45
CA SER A 97 -25.66 2.08 0.56
C SER A 97 -25.11 3.45 0.16
N GLY A 98 -25.26 3.87 -1.10
CA GLY A 98 -24.63 5.06 -1.67
C GLY A 98 -23.14 4.90 -1.93
N GLN A 99 -22.56 3.73 -1.65
CA GLN A 99 -21.10 3.58 -1.59
C GLN A 99 -20.43 3.44 -2.97
N PHE A 100 -21.09 2.77 -3.89
CA PHE A 100 -20.55 2.44 -5.20
C PHE A 100 -21.51 2.87 -6.31
N ARG A 101 -20.93 3.37 -7.40
CA ARG A 101 -21.54 3.41 -8.73
C ARG A 101 -21.20 2.10 -9.39
N LEU A 102 -22.19 1.38 -9.89
CA LEU A 102 -21.99 0.16 -10.65
C LEU A 102 -22.63 0.31 -12.02
N ALA A 103 -21.99 -0.23 -13.07
CA ALA A 103 -22.64 -0.48 -14.34
C ALA A 103 -22.53 -1.96 -14.70
N THR A 104 -23.64 -2.53 -15.16
CA THR A 104 -23.68 -3.95 -15.57
C THR A 104 -23.67 -4.02 -17.09
N LEU A 105 -22.66 -4.68 -17.64
CA LEU A 105 -22.52 -5.00 -19.06
C LEU A 105 -22.73 -6.50 -19.24
N THR A 106 -23.29 -6.90 -20.39
CA THR A 106 -23.50 -8.32 -20.71
C THR A 106 -22.79 -8.64 -22.02
N ASP A 107 -21.96 -9.67 -22.02
CA ASP A 107 -21.30 -10.15 -23.23
C ASP A 107 -22.27 -10.98 -24.11
N PRO A 108 -21.90 -11.31 -25.37
CA PRO A 108 -22.77 -12.07 -26.27
C PRO A 108 -23.17 -13.48 -25.77
N SER A 109 -22.42 -14.03 -24.81
CA SER A 109 -22.69 -15.34 -24.22
C SER A 109 -23.55 -15.26 -22.95
N GLY A 110 -23.81 -14.06 -22.44
CA GLY A 110 -24.57 -13.83 -21.22
C GLY A 110 -23.72 -13.87 -19.96
N ASN A 111 -22.41 -13.62 -20.05
CA ASN A 111 -21.60 -13.32 -18.88
C ASN A 111 -21.75 -11.85 -18.50
N THR A 112 -21.51 -11.54 -17.24
CA THR A 112 -21.65 -10.19 -16.71
C THR A 112 -20.30 -9.57 -16.39
N VAL A 113 -20.08 -8.37 -16.93
CA VAL A 113 -18.97 -7.50 -16.56
C VAL A 113 -19.53 -6.31 -15.78
N VAL A 114 -19.21 -6.25 -14.50
CA VAL A 114 -19.60 -5.13 -13.63
C VAL A 114 -18.45 -4.13 -13.60
N LEU A 115 -18.69 -2.90 -14.05
CA LEU A 115 -17.80 -1.77 -13.77
C LEU A 115 -18.18 -1.18 -12.42
N ALA A 116 -17.20 -0.91 -11.56
CA ALA A 116 -17.43 -0.39 -10.22
C ALA A 116 -16.53 0.81 -9.94
N ALA A 117 -17.13 1.91 -9.46
CA ALA A 117 -16.43 3.08 -8.93
C ALA A 117 -17.01 3.43 -7.56
N ASP A 118 -16.20 4.00 -6.66
CA ASP A 118 -16.65 4.51 -5.37
C ASP A 118 -17.39 5.86 -5.54
N LEU A 119 -18.48 6.10 -4.79
CA LEU A 119 -19.31 7.32 -4.88
C LEU A 119 -19.30 8.22 -3.63
N VAL A 120 -18.60 7.85 -2.56
CA VAL A 120 -18.69 8.57 -1.29
C VAL A 120 -17.60 9.63 -1.17
N VAL A 121 -18.06 10.87 -0.92
CA VAL A 121 -17.34 11.96 -0.24
C VAL A 121 -17.35 11.64 1.27
N ASP A 122 -16.19 11.62 1.92
CA ASP A 122 -15.97 11.33 3.35
C ASP A 122 -16.37 9.94 3.88
N VAL A 123 -15.94 8.91 3.16
CA VAL A 123 -15.46 7.68 3.81
C VAL A 123 -14.10 7.42 3.18
N THR A 124 -13.05 7.55 3.98
CA THR A 124 -11.67 7.26 3.56
C THR A 124 -11.68 5.91 2.84
N PRO A 125 -11.25 5.81 1.57
CA PRO A 125 -11.11 4.53 0.93
C PRO A 125 -10.22 3.65 1.83
N VAL A 126 -10.35 2.31 1.76
CA VAL A 126 -9.16 1.50 2.00
C VAL A 126 -8.22 1.89 0.87
N GLY A 127 -7.46 2.95 1.14
CA GLY A 127 -6.81 3.74 0.13
C GLY A 127 -5.78 2.90 -0.59
N ARG A 128 -5.49 3.31 -1.82
CA ARG A 128 -4.14 3.20 -2.34
C ARG A 128 -3.19 3.55 -1.18
N ARG A 129 -2.42 2.55 -0.74
CA ARG A 129 -1.47 2.70 0.36
C ARG A 129 -0.62 3.95 0.16
N GLU A 130 -0.75 4.90 1.07
CA GLU A 130 -0.04 6.18 1.05
C GLU A 130 1.24 6.00 1.85
N ARG A 131 2.28 5.53 1.16
CA ARG A 131 3.55 5.18 1.79
C ARG A 131 4.72 5.46 0.88
N LEU A 132 5.81 5.94 1.46
CA LEU A 132 7.14 5.91 0.86
C LEU A 132 7.92 4.70 1.38
N VAL A 133 8.63 4.03 0.47
CA VAL A 133 9.48 2.88 0.79
C VAL A 133 10.83 3.06 0.12
N VAL A 134 11.88 2.96 0.91
CA VAL A 134 13.26 2.93 0.41
C VAL A 134 14.00 1.75 1.02
N ARG A 135 15.07 1.33 0.35
CA ARG A 135 15.90 0.21 0.79
C ARG A 135 17.36 0.55 0.69
N ARG A 136 18.15 0.05 1.64
CA ARG A 136 19.61 0.12 1.63
C ARG A 136 20.18 -1.19 2.15
N THR A 137 21.24 -1.69 1.52
CA THR A 137 22.05 -2.76 2.10
C THR A 137 23.08 -2.14 3.03
N ILE A 138 23.11 -2.56 4.29
CA ILE A 138 24.07 -2.13 5.30
C ILE A 138 24.97 -3.34 5.61
N GLU A 139 26.29 -3.14 5.59
CA GLU A 139 27.31 -4.17 5.83
C GLU A 139 27.45 -4.50 7.32
N SER A 140 26.34 -4.84 7.98
CA SER A 140 26.28 -5.19 9.39
C SER A 140 25.19 -6.22 9.65
N ALA A 141 25.34 -6.97 10.74
CA ALA A 141 24.36 -7.97 11.13
C ALA A 141 23.05 -7.29 11.58
N PRO A 142 21.88 -7.94 11.39
CA PRO A 142 20.60 -7.39 11.81
C PRO A 142 20.57 -7.01 13.29
N GLU A 143 21.29 -7.75 14.15
CA GLU A 143 21.43 -7.49 15.58
C GLU A 143 22.04 -6.12 15.87
N GLN A 144 23.08 -5.73 15.12
CA GLN A 144 23.78 -4.46 15.31
C GLN A 144 22.90 -3.28 14.87
N ILE A 145 22.20 -3.44 13.75
CA ILE A 145 21.27 -2.43 13.23
C ILE A 145 20.07 -2.30 14.18
N PHE A 146 19.52 -3.42 14.63
CA PHE A 146 18.37 -3.43 15.54
C PHE A 146 18.72 -2.80 16.88
N ALA A 147 19.93 -3.01 17.41
CA ALA A 147 20.39 -2.36 18.63
C ALA A 147 20.31 -0.83 18.56
N VAL A 148 20.72 -0.22 17.43
CA VAL A 148 20.58 1.23 17.20
C VAL A 148 19.11 1.64 17.14
N LEU A 149 18.28 0.89 16.40
CA LEU A 149 16.85 1.20 16.25
C LEU A 149 16.04 0.99 17.53
N THR A 150 16.54 0.22 18.49
CA THR A 150 15.90 0.02 19.80
C THR A 150 16.42 0.96 20.87
N ASP A 151 17.42 1.79 20.57
CA ASP A 151 17.99 2.74 21.52
C ASP A 151 17.53 4.16 21.16
N PRO A 152 16.55 4.74 21.89
CA PRO A 152 16.09 6.10 21.63
C PRO A 152 17.22 7.13 21.66
N THR A 153 18.27 6.91 22.46
CA THR A 153 19.41 7.84 22.54
C THR A 153 20.20 7.96 21.24
N ARG A 154 20.02 7.00 20.33
CA ARG A 154 20.66 6.95 19.02
C ARG A 154 19.76 7.40 17.88
N HIS A 155 18.48 7.70 18.13
CA HIS A 155 17.54 8.03 17.05
C HIS A 155 17.88 9.34 16.33
N GLN A 156 18.45 10.32 17.04
CA GLN A 156 18.98 11.55 16.43
C GLN A 156 20.07 11.29 15.40
N ASP A 157 20.86 10.21 15.54
CA ASP A 157 21.94 9.87 14.61
C ASP A 157 21.41 9.31 13.27
N THR A 158 20.14 8.89 13.24
CA THR A 158 19.49 8.30 12.06
C THR A 158 18.64 9.30 11.29
N GLU A 159 18.43 10.49 11.85
CA GLU A 159 17.67 11.56 11.24
C GLU A 159 18.64 12.49 10.48
N PRO A 160 18.45 12.72 9.17
CA PRO A 160 19.44 13.41 8.35
C PRO A 160 19.50 14.93 8.55
N THR A 161 18.57 15.50 9.32
CA THR A 161 18.51 16.94 9.63
C THR A 161 18.87 17.22 11.11
N ASP A 162 18.15 18.11 11.77
CA ASP A 162 18.30 18.45 13.21
C ASP A 162 16.92 18.50 13.91
N TRP A 163 15.95 17.75 13.37
CA TRP A 163 14.59 17.72 13.89
C TRP A 163 14.49 16.81 15.10
N VAL A 164 15.08 15.61 15.04
CA VAL A 164 15.12 14.67 16.17
C VAL A 164 16.34 14.98 17.02
N ARG A 165 16.11 15.25 18.31
CA ARG A 165 17.15 15.60 19.28
C ARG A 165 17.28 14.52 20.35
N ASN A 166 17.94 14.87 21.46
CA ASN A 166 18.14 13.95 22.58
C ASN A 166 16.83 13.28 23.03
N ALA A 167 16.92 11.99 23.34
CA ALA A 167 15.81 11.26 23.90
C ALA A 167 15.37 11.85 25.26
N VAL A 168 14.06 11.91 25.48
CA VAL A 168 13.50 12.15 26.81
C VAL A 168 13.56 10.85 27.62
N ASP A 169 13.22 9.73 26.97
CA ASP A 169 13.32 8.39 27.56
C ASP A 169 14.58 7.67 27.05
N THR A 170 15.46 7.28 27.97
CA THR A 170 16.72 6.57 27.63
C THR A 170 16.61 5.06 27.75
N VAL A 171 15.42 4.55 28.10
CA VAL A 171 15.16 3.12 28.23
C VAL A 171 15.04 2.49 26.83
N PRO A 172 15.74 1.38 26.55
CA PRO A 172 15.61 0.69 25.27
C PRO A 172 14.16 0.26 24.98
N ILE A 173 13.83 0.23 23.69
CA ILE A 173 12.57 -0.30 23.18
C ILE A 173 12.61 -1.83 23.26
N THR A 174 11.63 -2.43 23.94
CA THR A 174 11.62 -3.87 24.23
C THR A 174 10.32 -4.59 23.87
N ALA A 175 9.23 -3.88 23.60
CA ALA A 175 7.93 -4.49 23.28
C ALA A 175 6.99 -3.54 22.53
N VAL A 176 5.99 -4.14 21.86
CA VAL A 176 4.80 -3.43 21.35
C VAL A 176 4.02 -2.82 22.52
N GLY A 177 3.46 -1.63 22.30
CA GLY A 177 2.73 -0.88 23.32
C GLY A 177 3.61 0.01 24.21
N GLN A 178 4.94 -0.15 24.15
CA GLN A 178 5.86 0.78 24.79
C GLN A 178 5.75 2.16 24.13
N VAL A 179 5.83 3.21 24.93
CA VAL A 179 5.95 4.60 24.44
C VAL A 179 7.34 5.10 24.81
N PHE A 180 8.00 5.76 23.87
CA PHE A 180 9.25 6.49 24.12
C PHE A 180 9.13 7.93 23.59
N ALA A 181 9.69 8.89 24.30
CA ALA A 181 9.62 10.29 23.94
C ALA A 181 10.97 10.84 23.45
N MET A 182 10.90 11.67 22.41
CA MET A 182 12.04 12.36 21.79
C MET A 182 11.82 13.88 21.89
N ASN A 183 12.89 14.62 22.22
CA ASN A 183 12.87 16.06 22.01
C ASN A 183 12.95 16.34 20.51
N MET A 184 12.16 17.29 20.05
CA MET A 184 12.09 17.70 18.65
C MET A 184 12.34 19.20 18.52
N PHE A 185 12.76 19.64 17.34
CA PHE A 185 12.83 21.04 16.99
C PHE A 185 12.44 21.29 15.54
N ILE A 186 11.35 22.04 15.34
CA ILE A 186 10.93 22.51 14.03
C ILE A 186 10.48 23.97 14.17
N GLU A 187 11.16 24.89 13.48
CA GLU A 187 10.84 26.33 13.57
C GLU A 187 9.41 26.63 13.10
N ALA A 188 8.96 25.98 12.02
CA ALA A 188 7.58 26.10 11.53
C ALA A 188 6.51 25.61 12.52
N ALA A 189 6.89 24.75 13.48
CA ALA A 189 6.02 24.23 14.53
C ALA A 189 6.14 25.03 15.85
N GLY A 190 6.77 26.21 15.83
CA GLY A 190 6.98 27.02 17.04
C GLY A 190 8.22 26.64 17.84
N GLY A 191 9.13 25.84 17.29
CA GLY A 191 10.43 25.52 17.87
C GLY A 191 10.46 24.18 18.60
N HIS A 192 10.77 24.19 19.89
CA HIS A 192 10.96 22.98 20.69
C HIS A 192 9.64 22.33 21.08
N TYR A 193 9.54 21.01 20.87
CA TYR A 193 8.41 20.21 21.35
C TYR A 193 8.84 18.78 21.68
N VAL A 194 7.98 18.02 22.33
CA VAL A 194 8.23 16.61 22.67
C VAL A 194 7.29 15.72 21.86
N MET A 195 7.85 14.75 21.16
CA MET A 195 7.10 13.76 20.40
C MET A 195 7.10 12.43 21.14
N HIS A 196 5.92 11.87 21.39
CA HIS A 196 5.73 10.58 22.06
C HIS A 196 5.44 9.52 21.00
N ASN A 197 6.24 8.47 20.94
CA ASN A 197 6.18 7.46 19.90
C ASN A 197 5.68 6.14 20.48
N LEU A 198 4.52 5.67 20.03
CA LEU A 198 3.98 4.36 20.40
C LEU A 198 4.58 3.28 19.51
N VAL A 199 5.20 2.28 20.11
CA VAL A 199 5.76 1.12 19.40
C VAL A 199 4.63 0.21 18.94
N THR A 200 4.45 0.09 17.63
CA THR A 200 3.38 -0.69 16.98
C THR A 200 3.87 -2.02 16.42
N THR A 201 5.18 -2.19 16.23
CA THR A 201 5.80 -3.48 15.88
C THR A 201 7.11 -3.63 16.63
N PHE A 202 7.35 -4.83 17.16
CA PHE A 202 8.62 -5.21 17.74
C PHE A 202 8.89 -6.70 17.49
N LEU A 203 9.76 -6.99 16.53
CA LEU A 203 10.27 -8.32 16.21
C LEU A 203 11.80 -8.26 16.30
N PRO A 204 12.42 -8.85 17.35
CA PRO A 204 13.86 -8.78 17.56
C PRO A 204 14.65 -9.10 16.29
N ASN A 205 15.56 -8.21 15.90
CA ASN A 205 16.47 -8.33 14.75
C ASN A 205 15.75 -8.53 13.39
N ARG A 206 14.47 -8.15 13.31
CA ARG A 206 13.60 -8.40 12.15
C ARG A 206 12.77 -7.19 11.76
N ALA A 207 12.06 -6.57 12.70
CA ALA A 207 11.22 -5.42 12.39
C ALA A 207 10.92 -4.57 13.63
N ILE A 208 10.85 -3.26 13.44
CA ILE A 208 10.39 -2.31 14.45
C ILE A 208 9.59 -1.21 13.78
N ALA A 209 8.53 -0.77 14.44
CA ALA A 209 7.73 0.35 13.97
C ALA A 209 7.18 1.17 15.14
N TRP A 210 6.98 2.46 14.90
CA TRP A 210 6.33 3.33 15.86
C TRP A 210 5.45 4.38 15.17
N MET A 211 4.42 4.78 15.88
CA MET A 211 3.47 5.80 15.51
C MET A 211 3.69 7.04 16.38
N PRO A 212 4.08 8.18 15.80
CA PRO A 212 4.24 9.41 16.55
C PRO A 212 2.92 9.97 17.04
N GLY A 213 3.00 10.70 18.16
CA GLY A 213 1.89 11.38 18.79
C GLY A 213 2.36 12.55 19.65
N SER A 214 1.39 13.38 20.04
CA SER A 214 1.58 14.51 20.94
C SER A 214 0.78 14.27 22.22
N ARG A 215 1.30 14.77 23.34
CA ARG A 215 0.59 14.72 24.61
C ARG A 215 -0.28 15.98 24.73
N SER A 216 -1.55 15.79 25.09
CA SER A 216 -2.49 16.87 25.38
C SER A 216 -2.24 17.48 26.77
N ASP A 217 -2.88 18.62 27.03
CA ASP A 217 -2.87 19.27 28.35
C ASP A 217 -3.48 18.40 29.46
N THR A 218 -4.37 17.46 29.11
CA THR A 218 -4.96 16.49 30.04
C THR A 218 -4.03 15.31 30.34
N GLY A 219 -2.91 15.20 29.61
CA GLY A 219 -1.91 14.16 29.76
C GLY A 219 -2.12 12.95 28.85
N ASP A 220 -3.20 12.91 28.06
CA ASP A 220 -3.48 11.84 27.10
C ASP A 220 -2.59 12.00 25.86
N ILE A 221 -2.24 10.90 25.19
CA ILE A 221 -1.46 10.96 23.95
C ILE A 221 -2.38 10.73 22.76
N GLY A 222 -2.49 11.74 21.90
CA GLY A 222 -3.13 11.64 20.59
C GLY A 222 -2.09 11.22 19.55
N TYR A 223 -2.34 10.11 18.87
CA TYR A 223 -1.44 9.60 17.83
C TYR A 223 -1.83 10.13 16.46
N GLY A 224 -0.82 10.52 15.68
CA GLY A 224 -1.03 11.21 14.42
C GLY A 224 -1.38 10.31 13.23
N GLY A 225 -1.37 8.98 13.39
CA GLY A 225 -1.79 8.03 12.36
C GLY A 225 -0.75 7.70 11.28
N TRP A 226 0.40 8.38 11.23
CA TRP A 226 1.54 7.94 10.42
C TRP A 226 2.49 7.01 11.18
N VAL A 227 3.13 6.09 10.47
CA VAL A 227 4.00 5.05 11.03
C VAL A 227 5.36 5.07 10.33
N TRP A 228 6.41 5.06 11.14
CA TRP A 228 7.76 4.74 10.72
C TRP A 228 8.02 3.26 10.96
N ARG A 229 8.48 2.53 9.95
CA ARG A 229 8.78 1.10 10.04
C ARG A 229 10.12 0.77 9.40
N TYR A 230 10.89 -0.05 10.09
CA TYR A 230 12.09 -0.70 9.59
C TYR A 230 11.86 -2.22 9.52
N ASP A 231 12.14 -2.82 8.37
CA ASP A 231 12.22 -4.27 8.18
C ASP A 231 13.66 -4.66 7.82
N LEU A 232 14.20 -5.66 8.52
CA LEU A 232 15.58 -6.12 8.44
C LEU A 232 15.62 -7.52 7.81
N THR A 233 16.15 -7.62 6.60
CA THR A 233 16.31 -8.90 5.89
C THR A 233 17.80 -9.24 5.78
N PRO A 234 18.29 -10.30 6.46
CA PRO A 234 19.68 -10.73 6.30
C PRO A 234 19.99 -11.09 4.84
N CYS A 235 21.18 -10.73 4.37
CA CYS A 235 21.69 -11.11 3.06
C CYS A 235 23.21 -11.39 3.12
N THR A 236 23.80 -11.85 2.02
CA THR A 236 25.23 -12.21 1.98
C THR A 236 26.17 -11.02 2.21
N ALA A 237 25.71 -9.79 1.92
CA ALA A 237 26.49 -8.56 2.09
C ALA A 237 26.21 -7.86 3.44
N GLY A 238 25.42 -8.45 4.34
CA GLY A 238 24.99 -7.84 5.60
C GLY A 238 23.48 -7.91 5.76
N THR A 239 22.80 -6.77 5.76
CA THR A 239 21.35 -6.68 5.96
C THR A 239 20.73 -5.69 4.98
N VAL A 240 19.68 -6.12 4.27
CA VAL A 240 18.79 -5.22 3.54
C VAL A 240 17.81 -4.59 4.52
N VAL A 241 17.96 -3.29 4.76
CA VAL A 241 17.06 -2.48 5.58
C VAL A 241 16.04 -1.81 4.68
N THR A 242 14.76 -2.06 4.95
CA THR A 242 13.64 -1.36 4.31
C THR A 242 13.06 -0.35 5.29
N LEU A 243 13.19 0.95 4.99
CA LEU A 243 12.53 2.01 5.75
C LEU A 243 11.23 2.39 5.06
N SER A 244 10.23 2.65 5.87
CA SER A 244 8.88 2.92 5.42
C SER A 244 8.19 3.97 6.25
N TYR A 245 7.61 4.92 5.54
CA TYR A 245 6.83 6.00 6.08
C TYR A 245 5.43 5.88 5.50
N ASP A 246 4.48 5.43 6.32
CA ASP A 246 3.11 5.10 5.93
C ASP A 246 2.17 6.07 6.66
N TRP A 247 1.42 6.88 5.92
CA TRP A 247 0.51 7.88 6.50
C TRP A 247 -0.94 7.62 6.12
N THR A 248 -1.25 6.42 5.63
CA THR A 248 -2.61 6.02 5.22
C THR A 248 -3.67 6.35 6.28
N ASP A 249 -3.37 6.09 7.55
CA ASP A 249 -4.31 6.29 8.65
C ASP A 249 -4.20 7.66 9.34
N THR A 250 -3.46 8.62 8.75
CA THR A 250 -3.35 9.99 9.27
C THR A 250 -4.67 10.74 9.07
N PRO A 251 -5.37 11.18 10.14
CA PRO A 251 -6.61 11.94 10.02
C PRO A 251 -6.42 13.27 9.29
N GLU A 252 -7.44 13.76 8.59
CA GLU A 252 -7.34 15.01 7.82
C GLU A 252 -6.99 16.23 8.68
N GLU A 253 -7.54 16.32 9.89
CA GLU A 253 -7.21 17.37 10.86
C GLU A 253 -5.70 17.38 11.15
N THR A 254 -5.13 16.20 11.44
CA THR A 254 -3.69 16.03 11.66
C THR A 254 -2.87 16.36 10.41
N ARG A 255 -3.36 15.99 9.21
CA ARG A 255 -2.71 16.38 7.94
C ARG A 255 -2.66 17.90 7.80
N ALA A 256 -3.75 18.59 8.11
CA ALA A 256 -3.83 20.04 8.02
C ALA A 256 -2.89 20.72 9.04
N GLU A 257 -2.85 20.23 10.28
CA GLU A 257 -1.97 20.75 11.34
C GLU A 257 -0.48 20.66 10.97
N ILE A 258 -0.08 19.57 10.30
CA ILE A 258 1.32 19.32 9.90
C ILE A 258 1.69 20.06 8.61
N GLY A 259 0.71 20.67 7.92
CA GLY A 259 0.92 21.35 6.65
C GLY A 259 0.89 20.43 5.43
N GLY A 260 0.29 19.25 5.56
CA GLY A 260 0.10 18.25 4.51
C GLY A 260 0.91 16.97 4.71
N MET A 261 0.52 15.92 3.99
CA MET A 261 1.26 14.65 3.90
C MET A 261 1.63 14.34 2.45
N PRO A 262 2.80 13.70 2.20
CA PRO A 262 3.82 13.36 3.18
C PRO A 262 4.59 14.59 3.69
N SER A 263 4.97 14.60 4.97
CA SER A 263 5.75 15.70 5.55
C SER A 263 7.22 15.70 5.10
N VAL A 264 7.70 14.55 4.57
CA VAL A 264 9.03 14.38 4.00
C VAL A 264 9.00 13.57 2.71
N GLY A 265 9.98 13.79 1.83
CA GLY A 265 10.11 13.07 0.56
C GLY A 265 11.00 11.82 0.62
N THR A 266 11.08 11.10 -0.49
CA THR A 266 11.91 9.88 -0.63
C THR A 266 13.40 10.13 -0.35
N SER A 267 13.92 11.31 -0.70
CA SER A 267 15.32 11.69 -0.44
C SER A 267 15.64 11.69 1.06
N PHE A 268 14.74 12.20 1.90
CA PHE A 268 14.89 12.18 3.35
C PHE A 268 15.03 10.74 3.87
N LEU A 269 14.18 9.81 3.41
CA LEU A 269 14.27 8.42 3.83
C LEU A 269 15.60 7.76 3.36
N GLN A 270 16.08 8.09 2.16
CA GLN A 270 17.37 7.60 1.64
C GLN A 270 18.54 8.11 2.49
N GLU A 271 18.53 9.38 2.86
CA GLU A 271 19.53 10.00 3.72
C GLU A 271 19.47 9.47 5.16
N SER A 272 18.27 9.18 5.68
CA SER A 272 18.09 8.52 6.97
C SER A 272 18.74 7.13 6.99
N LEU A 273 18.52 6.31 5.96
CA LEU A 273 19.20 5.00 5.85
C LEU A 273 20.71 5.13 5.69
N ALA A 274 21.21 6.17 5.01
CA ALA A 274 22.64 6.44 4.92
C ALA A 274 23.24 6.89 6.26
N SER A 275 22.46 7.57 7.11
CA SER A 275 22.87 7.98 8.44
C SER A 275 22.86 6.81 9.42
N LEU A 276 21.86 5.94 9.35
CA LEU A 276 21.84 4.66 10.06
C LEU A 276 23.06 3.80 9.71
N ASP A 277 23.40 3.67 8.43
CA ASP A 277 24.59 2.94 7.97
C ASP A 277 25.88 3.47 8.62
N ARG A 278 26.12 4.78 8.55
CA ARG A 278 27.26 5.42 9.22
C ARG A 278 27.26 5.22 10.74
N THR A 279 26.10 5.26 11.37
CA THR A 279 25.91 5.15 12.82
C THR A 279 26.21 3.75 13.34
N VAL A 280 25.84 2.72 12.56
CA VAL A 280 26.16 1.33 12.89
C VAL A 280 27.65 1.07 12.71
N LEU A 281 28.25 1.58 11.63
CA LEU A 281 29.69 1.43 11.36
C LEU A 281 30.58 2.17 12.37
N SER A 282 30.15 3.32 12.90
CA SER A 282 30.92 4.10 13.88
C SER A 282 30.85 3.54 15.31
N GLY A 283 29.88 2.67 15.58
CA GLY A 283 29.69 2.00 16.88
C GLY A 283 30.28 0.60 16.96
N THR A 284 30.97 0.13 15.91
CA THR A 284 31.67 -1.17 15.86
C THR A 284 33.15 -0.99 16.15
#